data_AF-A0A8C4DJ85-F1
#
_entry.id   AF-A0A8C4DJ85-F1
#
_cell.length_a   1.000
_cell.length_b   1.000
_cell.length_c   1.000
_cell.angle_alpha   90.00
_cell.angle_beta   90.00
_cell.angle_gamma   90.00
#
_symmetry.space_group_name_H-M   'P 1'
#
loop_
_entity.id
_entity.type
_entity.pdbx_description
1 polymer ?
#
loop_
_entity_poly.entity_id
_entity_poly.type
_entity_poly.pdbx_seq_one_letter_code
_entity_poly.pdbx_strand_id
1 'polypeptide(L)'
;MSRTIAENSMVVLLQGLQGQVTTVDLKNESTARGRVVNVDAFMNIRLDNVLYRDRRGQLTQLQDLFITGRNVRYVHIPDNVDIMKTIQSQLARIHRVRNFASHGGGRKEFATKTK
;
A
#
# COMPACT_ATOMS: atom_id res chain seq x y z
N MET A 1 6.96 12.57 7.22
CA MET A 1 5.58 13.00 6.86
C MET A 1 4.69 11.85 6.42
N SER A 2 5.02 11.08 5.37
CA SER A 2 4.14 10.01 4.85
C SER A 2 3.72 8.95 5.87
N ARG A 3 4.64 8.48 6.72
CA ARG A 3 4.34 7.45 7.74
C ARG A 3 3.37 7.92 8.82
N THR A 4 3.44 9.19 9.24
CA THR A 4 2.52 9.77 10.24
C THR A 4 1.11 9.91 9.67
N ILE A 5 0.99 10.29 8.39
CA ILE A 5 -0.29 10.31 7.68
C ILE A 5 -0.88 8.90 7.62
N ALA A 6 -0.04 7.89 7.35
CA ALA A 6 -0.49 6.50 7.31
C ALA A 6 -1.00 6.00 8.67
N GLU A 7 -0.30 6.29 9.77
CA GLU A 7 -0.69 5.87 11.11
C GLU A 7 -2.03 6.47 11.57
N ASN A 8 -2.31 7.71 11.17
CA ASN A 8 -3.51 8.45 11.59
C ASN A 8 -4.64 8.44 10.54
N SER A 9 -4.60 7.54 9.57
CA SER A 9 -5.65 7.44 8.55
C SER A 9 -5.91 6.00 8.12
N MET A 10 -7.04 5.79 7.44
CA MET A 10 -7.46 4.47 6.96
C MET A 10 -6.59 3.93 5.81
N VAL A 11 -5.66 4.72 5.26
CA VAL A 11 -4.73 4.24 4.22
C VAL A 11 -3.88 3.06 4.71
N VAL A 12 -3.69 2.93 6.03
CA VAL A 12 -2.99 1.80 6.66
C VAL A 12 -3.62 0.45 6.32
N LEU A 13 -4.95 0.41 6.15
CA LEU A 13 -5.66 -0.79 5.70
C LEU A 13 -5.26 -1.14 4.26
N LEU A 14 -5.27 -0.15 3.36
CA LEU A 14 -4.92 -0.35 1.95
C LEU A 14 -3.46 -0.76 1.77
N GLN A 15 -2.55 -0.22 2.58
CA GLN A 15 -1.15 -0.64 2.63
C GLN A 15 -1.00 -2.11 3.05
N GLY A 16 -1.92 -2.60 3.89
CA GLY A 16 -1.99 -4.00 4.28
C GLY A 16 -2.46 -4.95 3.17
N LEU A 17 -3.04 -4.43 2.08
CA LEU A 17 -3.47 -5.23 0.93
C LEU A 17 -2.33 -5.55 -0.05
N GLN A 18 -1.10 -5.10 0.20
CA GLN A 18 0.04 -5.39 -0.66
C GLN A 18 0.18 -6.91 -0.92
N GLY A 19 0.28 -7.28 -2.19
CA GLY A 19 0.32 -8.66 -2.67
C GLY A 19 -1.05 -9.29 -2.91
N GLN A 20 -2.14 -8.72 -2.39
CA GLN A 20 -3.50 -9.19 -2.67
C GLN A 20 -4.01 -8.70 -4.01
N VAL A 21 -4.94 -9.44 -4.61
CA VAL A 21 -5.65 -9.02 -5.80
C VAL A 21 -6.94 -8.32 -5.39
N THR A 22 -7.11 -7.07 -5.82
CA THR A 22 -8.23 -6.21 -5.46
C THR A 22 -8.84 -5.59 -6.71
N THR A 23 -10.07 -5.09 -6.56
CA THR A 23 -10.70 -4.19 -7.53
C THR A 23 -10.63 -2.76 -7.00
N VAL A 24 -10.28 -1.80 -7.86
CA VAL A 24 -10.29 -0.37 -7.59
C VAL A 24 -11.28 0.28 -8.55
N ASP A 25 -12.33 0.89 -8.02
CA ASP A 25 -13.23 1.72 -8.82
C ASP A 25 -12.76 3.16 -8.81
N LEU A 26 -12.66 3.75 -10.00
CA LEU A 26 -12.19 5.11 -10.21
C LEU A 26 -13.39 6.08 -10.33
N LYS A 27 -13.15 7.35 -9.99
CA LYS A 27 -14.17 8.41 -10.03
C LYS A 27 -14.73 8.71 -11.41
N ASN A 28 -14.03 8.31 -12.46
CA ASN A 28 -14.48 8.42 -13.85
C ASN A 28 -15.30 7.20 -14.31
N GLU A 29 -15.77 6.37 -13.36
CA GLU A 29 -16.59 5.18 -13.61
C GLU A 29 -15.84 4.09 -14.41
N SER A 30 -14.50 4.08 -14.32
CA SER A 30 -13.68 2.95 -14.76
C SER A 30 -13.28 2.08 -13.58
N THR A 31 -12.88 0.84 -13.86
CA THR A 31 -12.51 -0.14 -12.84
C THR A 31 -11.17 -0.78 -13.20
N ALA A 32 -10.30 -0.98 -12.21
CA ALA A 32 -9.04 -1.68 -12.37
C ALA A 32 -8.98 -2.85 -11.39
N ARG A 33 -8.90 -4.08 -11.90
CA ARG A 33 -8.69 -5.27 -11.06
C ARG A 33 -7.28 -5.80 -11.26
N GLY A 34 -6.48 -5.86 -10.20
CA GLY A 34 -5.08 -6.30 -10.28
C GLY A 34 -4.48 -6.56 -8.92
N ARG A 35 -3.21 -7.02 -8.90
CA ARG A 35 -2.48 -7.22 -7.65
C ARG A 35 -1.92 -5.91 -7.15
N VAL A 36 -2.10 -5.62 -5.86
CA VAL A 36 -1.53 -4.43 -5.22
C VAL A 36 -0.03 -4.61 -5.07
N VAL A 37 0.75 -3.78 -5.78
CA VAL A 37 2.21 -3.73 -5.64
C VAL A 37 2.61 -2.81 -4.50
N ASN A 38 1.98 -1.63 -4.42
CA ASN A 38 2.24 -0.63 -3.39
C ASN A 38 1.08 0.34 -3.24
N VAL A 39 0.91 0.89 -2.03
CA VAL A 39 0.02 2.01 -1.72
C VAL A 39 0.77 3.02 -0.89
N ASP A 40 0.82 4.28 -1.32
CA ASP A 40 1.48 5.33 -0.54
C ASP A 40 0.53 6.01 0.46
N ALA A 41 1.03 7.00 1.21
CA ALA A 41 0.24 7.70 2.23
C ALA A 41 -0.87 8.61 1.66
N PHE A 42 -0.87 8.86 0.36
CA PHE A 42 -1.87 9.69 -0.33
C PHE A 42 -2.86 8.82 -1.14
N MET A 43 -2.87 7.51 -0.89
CA MET A 43 -3.67 6.52 -1.62
C MET A 43 -3.31 6.42 -3.10
N ASN A 44 -2.11 6.79 -3.53
CA ASN A 44 -1.64 6.41 -4.86
C ASN A 44 -1.39 4.90 -4.86
N ILE A 45 -1.97 4.17 -5.82
CA ILE A 45 -1.95 2.71 -5.88
C ILE A 45 -1.19 2.28 -7.13
N ARG A 46 -0.20 1.41 -6.97
CA ARG A 46 0.43 0.69 -8.08
C ARG A 46 -0.13 -0.73 -8.12
N LEU A 47 -0.64 -1.14 -9.28
CA LEU A 47 -1.15 -2.48 -9.54
C LEU A 47 -0.31 -3.16 -10.62
N ASP A 48 -0.17 -4.49 -10.52
CA ASP A 48 0.34 -5.34 -11.60
C ASP A 48 -0.74 -6.33 -12.09
N ASN A 49 -0.53 -6.89 -13.29
CA ASN A 49 -1.41 -7.88 -13.92
C ASN A 49 -2.88 -7.45 -13.90
N VAL A 50 -3.14 -6.28 -14.52
CA VAL A 50 -4.39 -5.54 -14.37
C VAL A 50 -5.34 -5.85 -15.51
N LEU A 51 -6.58 -6.19 -15.17
CA LEU A 51 -7.72 -6.09 -16.06
C LEU A 51 -8.40 -4.73 -15.83
N TYR A 52 -8.21 -3.81 -16.77
CA TYR A 52 -8.83 -2.49 -16.74
C TYR A 52 -10.12 -2.50 -17.56
N ARG A 53 -11.18 -1.93 -17.01
CA ARG A 53 -12.47 -1.71 -17.67
C ARG A 53 -12.73 -0.21 -17.76
N ASP A 54 -12.83 0.33 -18.97
CA ASP A 54 -13.17 1.75 -19.14
C ASP A 54 -14.67 2.02 -18.86
N ARG A 55 -15.06 3.30 -18.86
CA ARG A 55 -16.45 3.72 -18.64
C ARG A 55 -17.44 3.19 -19.70
N ARG A 56 -16.95 2.82 -20.89
CA ARG A 56 -17.76 2.22 -21.97
C ARG A 56 -17.84 0.70 -21.85
N GLY A 57 -17.16 0.12 -20.85
CA GLY A 57 -17.11 -1.31 -20.60
C GLY A 57 -16.06 -2.06 -21.41
N GLN A 58 -15.18 -1.36 -22.14
CA GLN A 58 -14.09 -2.00 -22.88
C GLN A 58 -13.03 -2.51 -21.92
N LEU A 59 -12.54 -3.72 -22.19
CA LEU A 59 -11.55 -4.40 -21.36
C LEU A 59 -10.16 -4.31 -22.00
N THR A 60 -9.17 -3.96 -21.18
CA THR A 60 -7.76 -3.91 -21.56
C THR A 60 -6.91 -4.61 -20.50
N GLN A 61 -6.03 -5.51 -20.93
CA GLN A 61 -5.01 -6.09 -20.05
C GLN A 61 -3.78 -5.18 -20.02
N LEU A 62 -3.31 -4.84 -18.82
CA LEU A 62 -2.14 -4.01 -18.60
C LEU A 62 -1.18 -4.75 -17.67
N GLN A 63 0.12 -4.70 -17.98
CA GLN A 63 1.13 -5.31 -17.13
C GLN A 63 1.30 -4.56 -15.79
N ASP A 64 1.22 -3.23 -15.85
CA ASP A 64 1.36 -2.32 -14.71
C ASP A 64 0.36 -1.16 -14.87
N LEU A 65 -0.21 -0.68 -13.76
CA LEU A 65 -1.07 0.49 -13.73
C LEU A 65 -0.80 1.30 -12.46
N PHE A 66 -0.57 2.60 -12.62
CA PHE A 66 -0.48 3.56 -11.52
C PHE A 66 -1.73 4.44 -11.46
N ILE A 67 -2.44 4.39 -10.32
CA ILE A 67 -3.66 5.15 -10.06
C ILE A 67 -3.34 6.22 -9.03
N THR A 68 -3.61 7.48 -9.36
CA THR A 68 -3.47 8.57 -8.39
C THR A 68 -4.60 8.52 -7.36
N GLY A 69 -4.28 8.75 -6.09
CA GLY A 69 -5.26 8.65 -4.99
C GLY A 69 -6.46 9.57 -5.15
N ARG A 70 -6.28 10.72 -5.82
CA ARG A 70 -7.38 11.64 -6.16
C ARG A 70 -8.44 11.01 -7.05
N ASN A 71 -8.08 10.02 -7.86
CA ASN A 71 -8.99 9.35 -8.80
C ASN A 71 -9.65 8.09 -8.22
N VAL A 72 -9.26 7.63 -7.03
CA VAL A 72 -9.87 6.46 -6.37
C VAL A 72 -11.25 6.82 -5.82
N ARG A 73 -12.24 5.96 -6.07
CA ARG A 73 -13.59 6.02 -5.48
C ARG A 73 -13.79 4.91 -4.46
N TYR A 74 -13.53 3.66 -4.85
CA TYR A 74 -13.63 2.50 -3.95
C TYR A 74 -12.43 1.57 -4.13
N VAL A 75 -12.05 0.90 -3.04
CA VAL A 75 -11.15 -0.26 -3.07
C VAL A 75 -11.88 -1.42 -2.43
N HIS A 76 -12.03 -2.51 -3.19
CA HIS A 76 -12.77 -3.69 -2.77
C HIS A 76 -11.89 -4.55 -1.87
N ILE A 77 -12.18 -4.61 -0.57
CA ILE A 77 -11.42 -5.44 0.36
C ILE A 77 -11.69 -6.92 0.04
N PRO A 78 -10.66 -7.74 -0.25
CA PRO A 78 -10.87 -9.17 -0.49
C PRO A 78 -11.46 -9.89 0.73
N ASP A 79 -12.37 -10.84 0.52
CA ASP A 79 -13.10 -11.52 1.59
C ASP A 79 -12.21 -12.26 2.60
N ASN A 80 -11.01 -12.68 2.17
CA ASN A 80 -10.03 -13.35 3.02
C ASN A 80 -9.24 -12.39 3.93
N VAL A 81 -9.47 -11.08 3.83
CA VAL A 81 -8.77 -10.07 4.62
C VAL A 81 -9.57 -9.73 5.87
N ASP A 82 -9.03 -10.09 7.03
CA ASP A 82 -9.50 -9.54 8.32
C ASP A 82 -9.03 -8.09 8.44
N ILE A 83 -9.97 -7.15 8.35
CA ILE A 83 -9.73 -5.71 8.36
C ILE A 83 -9.01 -5.29 9.65
N MET A 84 -9.52 -5.72 10.81
CA MET A 84 -9.00 -5.27 12.11
C MET A 84 -7.59 -5.80 12.34
N LYS A 85 -7.38 -7.09 12.06
CA LYS A 85 -6.06 -7.71 12.18
C LYS A 85 -5.04 -7.08 11.22
N THR A 86 -5.47 -6.72 10.02
CA THR A 86 -4.61 -6.07 9.01
C THR A 86 -4.16 -4.69 9.48
N ILE A 87 -5.09 -3.86 9.97
CA ILE A 87 -4.80 -2.54 10.52
C ILE A 87 -3.82 -2.66 11.69
N GLN A 88 -4.14 -3.52 12.67
CA GLN A 88 -3.28 -3.74 13.85
C GLN A 88 -1.86 -4.16 13.46
N SER A 89 -1.73 -5.08 12.48
CA SER A 89 -0.43 -5.57 12.01
C SER A 89 0.41 -4.46 11.37
N GLN A 90 -0.21 -3.57 10.59
CA GLN A 90 0.47 -2.45 9.96
C GLN A 90 0.88 -1.37 10.98
N LEU A 91 -0.01 -1.02 11.92
CA LEU A 91 0.32 -0.08 13.01
C LEU A 91 1.49 -0.60 13.87
N ALA A 92 1.47 -1.88 14.26
CA ALA A 92 2.57 -2.50 14.99
C ALA A 92 3.90 -2.49 14.21
N ARG A 93 3.86 -2.60 12.88
CA ARG A 93 5.05 -2.45 12.03
C ARG A 93 5.59 -1.02 12.06
N ILE A 94 4.70 -0.01 12.00
CA ILE A 94 5.07 1.40 12.08
C ILE A 94 5.73 1.72 13.43
N HIS A 95 5.14 1.25 14.54
CA HIS A 95 5.67 1.46 15.90
C HIS A 95 7.05 0.82 16.09
N ARG A 96 7.25 -0.42 15.62
CA ARG A 96 8.56 -1.09 15.69
C ARG A 96 9.64 -0.26 15.00
N VAL A 97 9.40 0.17 13.76
CA VAL A 97 10.38 0.96 12.99
C VAL A 97 10.72 2.28 13.70
N ARG A 98 9.74 2.95 14.32
CA ARG A 98 9.96 4.18 15.10
C ARG A 98 10.89 3.93 16.30
N ASN A 99 10.64 2.85 17.05
CA ASN A 99 11.43 2.53 18.23
C ASN A 99 12.87 2.11 17.89
N PHE A 100 13.06 1.39 16.78
CA PHE A 100 14.41 1.03 16.28
C PHE A 100 15.23 2.26 15.89
N ALA A 101 14.63 3.25 15.25
CA ALA A 101 15.30 4.50 14.90
C ALA A 101 15.68 5.32 16.15
N SER A 102 14.89 5.24 17.22
CA SER A 102 15.14 5.96 18.48
C SER A 102 16.25 5.34 19.35
N HIS A 103 16.53 4.04 19.23
CA HIS A 103 17.48 3.32 20.10
C HIS A 103 18.86 3.08 19.45
N GLY A 104 19.26 3.87 18.45
CA GLY A 104 20.63 3.83 17.90
C GLY A 104 20.99 2.52 17.17
N GLY A 105 20.01 1.81 16.61
CA GLY A 105 20.18 0.47 16.04
C GLY A 105 20.88 0.39 14.68
N GLY A 106 22.01 1.08 14.48
CA GLY A 106 22.67 1.14 13.18
C GLY A 106 24.15 1.51 13.18
N ARG A 107 24.99 0.56 13.61
CA ARG A 107 26.41 0.27 13.23
C ARG A 107 27.26 -0.02 14.46
N LYS A 108 27.61 -1.29 14.67
CA LYS A 108 28.87 -1.63 15.33
C LYS A 108 29.96 -1.32 14.31
N GLU A 109 30.54 -0.13 14.41
CA GLU A 109 31.71 0.24 13.63
C GLU A 109 32.81 -0.81 13.88
N PHE A 110 33.42 -1.29 12.81
CA PHE A 110 34.52 -2.24 12.88
C PHE A 110 35.61 -1.65 13.79
N ALA A 111 35.92 -2.33 14.90
CA ALA A 111 37.00 -1.91 15.78
C ALA A 111 38.31 -1.93 14.99
N THR A 112 38.84 -0.75 14.66
CA THR A 112 40.17 -0.62 14.08
C THR A 112 41.17 -1.13 15.11
N LYS A 113 41.82 -2.27 14.83
CA LYS A 113 42.96 -2.74 15.62
C LYS A 113 44.10 -1.73 15.44
N THR A 114 44.40 -0.97 16.49
CA THR A 114 45.64 -0.19 16.57
C THR A 114 46.81 -1.17 16.74
N LYS A 115 47.87 -0.97 15.94
CA LYS A 115 49.15 -1.67 16.04
C LYS A 115 49.92 -1.26 17.29
#